data_AF-A0A0V8QHV3-F1
#
_entry.id   AF-A0A0V8QHV3-F1
#
_cell.length_a   1.000
_cell.length_b   1.000
_cell.length_c   1.000
_cell.angle_alpha   90.00
_cell.angle_beta   90.00
_cell.angle_gamma   90.00
#
_symmetry.space_group_name_H-M   'P 1'
#
loop_
_entity.id
_entity.type
_entity.pdbx_description
1 polymer ?
#
loop_
_entity_poly.entity_id
_entity_poly.type
_entity_poly.pdbx_seq_one_letter_code
_entity_poly.pdbx_strand_id
1 'polypeptide(L)'
;MNSEYIRAYFLRASEGVVYKGYLSEITNSLKAKQEYVGGGIETFTLNDDLVLVGGRDAVVFGKTLNRALYDESGKFITAFAGNLLVVRYKGDEFDSILEEDVELVERLLKPIDRIACGTVFLKAIEELPEWKRASGESAD
;
A
#
# COMPACT_ATOMS: atom_id res chain seq x y z
N MET A 1 16.30 10.59 16.38
CA MET A 1 15.61 11.83 15.98
C MET A 1 14.39 11.38 15.22
N ASN A 2 13.21 11.41 15.84
CA ASN A 2 11.98 11.01 15.16
C ASN A 2 11.57 12.20 14.29
N SER A 3 11.75 12.05 12.98
CA SER A 3 11.22 13.00 12.01
C SER A 3 9.70 13.04 12.15
N GLU A 4 9.15 14.26 12.19
CA GLU A 4 7.69 14.48 12.26
C GLU A 4 6.96 13.78 11.10
N TYR A 5 7.66 13.61 9.97
CA TYR A 5 7.20 12.92 8.78
C TYR A 5 8.16 11.79 8.40
N ILE A 6 7.60 10.73 7.81
CA ILE A 6 8.35 9.65 7.17
C ILE A 6 7.94 9.54 5.71
N ARG A 7 8.89 9.13 4.87
CA ARG A 7 8.60 8.78 3.48
C ARG A 7 7.97 7.40 3.42
N ALA A 8 6.90 7.26 2.65
CA ALA A 8 6.21 6.01 2.48
C ALA A 8 5.84 5.83 1.00
N TYR A 9 5.64 4.58 0.61
CA TYR A 9 5.14 4.24 -0.72
C TYR A 9 3.65 3.97 -0.65
N PHE A 10 2.88 4.82 -1.30
CA PHE A 10 1.43 4.87 -1.24
C PHE A 10 0.84 4.04 -2.37
N LEU A 11 -0.12 3.20 -2.02
CA LEU A 11 -0.84 2.33 -2.94
C LEU A 11 -2.32 2.65 -2.77
N ARG A 12 -2.82 3.62 -3.53
CA ARG A 12 -4.22 4.06 -3.43
C ARG A 12 -5.15 3.15 -4.23
N ALA A 13 -6.31 2.87 -3.66
CA ALA A 13 -7.39 2.20 -4.36
C ALA A 13 -8.73 2.76 -3.88
N SER A 14 -9.54 3.27 -4.81
CA SER A 14 -10.80 3.95 -4.50
C SER A 14 -11.77 3.81 -5.66
N GLU A 15 -13.06 3.63 -5.36
CA GLU A 15 -14.16 3.62 -6.35
C GLU A 15 -13.96 2.64 -7.52
N GLY A 16 -13.38 1.46 -7.26
CA GLY A 16 -13.10 0.45 -8.29
C GLY A 16 -11.83 0.73 -9.09
N VAL A 17 -11.14 1.84 -8.83
CA VAL A 17 -9.90 2.23 -9.50
C VAL A 17 -8.69 1.96 -8.61
N VAL A 18 -7.72 1.28 -9.18
CA VAL A 18 -6.40 1.04 -8.60
C VAL A 18 -5.41 1.98 -9.26
N TYR A 19 -4.60 2.67 -8.46
CA TYR A 19 -3.65 3.67 -8.96
C TYR A 19 -2.21 3.13 -8.99
N LYS A 20 -1.36 3.80 -9.78
CA LYS A 20 0.10 3.65 -9.68
C LYS A 20 0.54 3.99 -8.27
N GLY A 21 1.52 3.24 -7.76
CA GLY A 21 2.12 3.58 -6.48
C GLY A 21 2.99 4.82 -6.62
N TYR A 22 3.14 5.56 -5.51
CA TYR A 22 3.92 6.79 -5.51
C TYR A 22 4.56 7.02 -4.14
N LEU A 23 5.74 7.66 -4.13
CA LEU A 23 6.39 8.09 -2.91
C LEU A 23 5.80 9.42 -2.45
N SER A 24 5.47 9.51 -1.17
CA SER A 24 5.04 10.73 -0.52
C SER A 24 5.40 10.68 0.96
N GLU A 25 5.21 11.79 1.67
CA GLU A 25 5.40 11.86 3.11
C GLU A 25 4.08 11.67 3.84
N ILE A 26 4.16 11.10 5.04
CA ILE A 26 3.05 11.01 6.00
C ILE A 26 3.59 11.34 7.40
N THR A 27 2.76 11.98 8.21
CA THR A 27 3.08 12.21 9.62
C THR A 27 3.42 10.87 10.28
N ASN A 28 4.50 10.84 11.07
CA ASN A 28 4.91 9.64 11.77
C ASN A 28 4.06 9.39 13.03
N SER A 29 2.75 9.33 12.85
CA SER A 29 1.78 9.00 13.90
C SER A 29 0.93 7.81 13.48
N LEU A 30 0.46 7.06 14.48
CA LEU A 30 -0.50 5.97 14.24
C LEU A 30 -1.82 6.51 13.65
N LYS A 31 -2.26 7.68 14.15
CA LYS A 31 -3.49 8.33 13.71
C LYS A 31 -3.47 8.66 12.21
N ALA A 32 -2.40 9.27 11.71
CA ALA A 32 -2.30 9.61 10.29
C ALA A 32 -2.36 8.36 9.38
N LYS A 33 -1.72 7.27 9.80
CA LYS A 33 -1.75 5.98 9.08
C LYS A 33 -3.17 5.38 9.10
N GLN A 34 -3.85 5.41 10.25
CA GLN A 34 -5.24 4.97 10.40
C GLN A 34 -6.21 5.77 9.51
N GLU A 35 -6.08 7.09 9.47
CA GLU A 35 -6.87 7.96 8.61
C GLU A 35 -6.66 7.62 7.13
N TYR A 36 -5.39 7.43 6.72
CA TYR A 36 -5.08 7.09 5.34
C TYR A 36 -5.66 5.73 4.89
N VAL A 37 -5.54 4.69 5.72
CA VAL A 37 -6.07 3.34 5.39
C VAL A 37 -7.58 3.20 5.66
N GLY A 38 -8.21 4.24 6.23
CA GLY A 38 -9.64 4.30 6.49
C GLY A 38 -10.10 3.45 7.69
N GLY A 39 -9.30 3.37 8.76
CA GLY A 39 -9.69 2.69 9.99
C GLY A 39 -8.53 2.09 10.80
N GLY A 40 -8.81 1.05 11.57
CA GLY A 40 -7.79 0.32 12.32
C GLY A 40 -6.76 -0.30 11.38
N ILE A 41 -5.47 -0.24 11.73
CA ILE A 41 -4.39 -0.75 10.89
C ILE A 41 -4.09 -2.24 11.17
N GLU A 42 -3.64 -2.92 10.13
CA GLU A 42 -3.01 -4.23 10.16
C GLU A 42 -1.71 -4.15 9.38
N THR A 43 -0.68 -4.83 9.88
CA THR A 43 0.67 -4.82 9.28
C THR A 43 1.01 -6.18 8.72
N PHE A 44 1.64 -6.21 7.56
CA PHE A 44 2.09 -7.42 6.89
C PHE A 44 3.56 -7.26 6.50
N THR A 45 4.42 -8.11 7.04
CA THR A 45 5.86 -8.11 6.75
C THR A 45 6.12 -8.53 5.31
N LEU A 46 6.79 -7.68 4.53
CA LEU A 46 7.19 -7.98 3.15
C LEU A 46 8.59 -8.61 3.11
N ASN A 47 9.51 -8.10 3.93
CA ASN A 47 10.84 -8.64 4.16
C ASN A 47 11.36 -8.15 5.54
N ASP A 48 12.66 -8.32 5.80
CA ASP A 48 13.28 -7.94 7.07
C ASP A 48 13.14 -6.45 7.42
N ASP A 49 13.06 -5.56 6.42
CA ASP A 49 13.05 -4.11 6.60
C ASP A 49 11.72 -3.45 6.23
N LEU A 50 10.86 -4.09 5.44
CA LEU A 50 9.67 -3.51 4.83
C LEU A 50 8.39 -4.13 5.36
N VAL A 51 7.44 -3.27 5.68
CA VAL A 51 6.12 -3.65 6.15
C VAL A 51 5.05 -2.92 5.34
N LEU A 52 4.05 -3.68 4.93
CA LEU A 52 2.81 -3.15 4.37
C LEU A 52 1.84 -2.86 5.51
N VAL A 53 1.27 -1.67 5.50
CA VAL A 53 0.22 -1.22 6.41
C VAL A 53 -1.08 -1.12 5.60
N GLY A 54 -2.08 -1.89 5.98
CA GLY A 54 -3.42 -1.85 5.41
C GLY A 54 -4.47 -1.61 6.50
N GLY A 55 -5.71 -1.40 6.10
CA GLY A 55 -6.83 -1.39 7.05
C GLY A 55 -7.22 -2.81 7.46
N ARG A 56 -7.54 -3.06 8.72
CA ARG A 56 -8.09 -4.34 9.24
C ARG A 56 -9.32 -4.82 8.46
N ASP A 57 -10.09 -3.87 7.97
CA ASP A 57 -11.29 -4.13 7.17
C ASP A 57 -10.99 -4.20 5.65
N ALA A 58 -9.74 -4.41 5.24
CA ALA A 58 -9.35 -4.48 3.81
C ALA A 58 -10.10 -5.60 3.06
N VAL A 59 -10.50 -6.67 3.74
CA VAL A 59 -11.21 -7.82 3.15
C VAL A 59 -12.75 -7.64 3.19
N VAL A 60 -13.25 -6.54 3.76
CA VAL A 60 -14.69 -6.29 3.89
C VAL A 60 -15.29 -5.94 2.54
N PHE A 61 -16.45 -6.55 2.24
CA PHE A 61 -17.28 -6.27 1.07
C PHE A 61 -17.34 -4.77 0.75
N GLY A 62 -16.98 -4.41 -0.49
CA GLY A 62 -17.11 -3.03 -1.01
C GLY A 62 -15.79 -2.26 -1.16
N LYS A 63 -14.66 -2.73 -0.61
CA LYS A 63 -13.36 -2.12 -0.89
C LYS A 63 -12.80 -2.54 -2.25
N THR A 64 -12.11 -1.61 -2.89
CA THR A 64 -11.45 -1.84 -4.19
C THR A 64 -10.23 -2.73 -4.00
N LEU A 65 -10.17 -3.87 -4.69
CA LEU A 65 -8.98 -4.74 -4.74
C LEU A 65 -7.77 -3.92 -5.19
N ASN A 66 -6.63 -4.04 -4.52
CA ASN A 66 -5.49 -3.15 -4.74
C ASN A 66 -4.25 -3.91 -5.20
N ARG A 67 -3.70 -4.78 -4.34
CA ARG A 67 -2.47 -5.53 -4.62
C ARG A 67 -2.58 -6.98 -4.19
N ALA A 68 -2.03 -7.87 -5.00
CA ALA A 68 -1.75 -9.24 -4.65
C ALA A 68 -0.28 -9.37 -4.26
N LEU A 69 -0.02 -9.99 -3.13
CA LEU A 69 1.32 -10.29 -2.66
C LEU A 69 1.79 -11.62 -3.20
N TYR A 70 3.00 -11.61 -3.75
CA TYR A 70 3.74 -12.78 -4.16
C TYR A 70 5.05 -12.86 -3.37
N ASP A 71 5.49 -14.07 -3.07
CA ASP A 71 6.84 -14.27 -2.55
C ASP A 71 7.90 -14.15 -3.65
N GLU A 72 9.17 -14.26 -3.28
CA GLU A 72 10.30 -14.19 -4.22
C GLU A 72 10.30 -15.32 -5.26
N SER A 73 9.62 -16.44 -4.99
CA SER A 73 9.44 -17.54 -5.93
C SER A 73 8.26 -17.33 -6.89
N GLY A 74 7.54 -16.21 -6.75
CA GLY A 74 6.37 -15.89 -7.56
C GLY A 74 5.10 -16.63 -7.14
N LYS A 75 5.05 -17.21 -5.93
CA LYS A 75 3.86 -17.87 -5.39
C LYS A 75 2.95 -16.84 -4.73
N PHE A 76 1.65 -16.92 -5.05
CA PHE A 76 0.63 -16.08 -4.43
C PHE A 76 0.53 -16.35 -2.92
N ILE A 77 0.53 -15.29 -2.13
CA ILE A 77 0.41 -15.33 -0.66
C ILE A 77 -0.97 -14.85 -0.23
N THR A 78 -1.32 -13.62 -0.58
CA THR A 78 -2.60 -12.99 -0.18
C THR A 78 -2.96 -11.81 -1.09
N ALA A 79 -4.18 -11.30 -0.95
CA ALA A 79 -4.66 -10.12 -1.66
C ALA A 79 -5.14 -9.05 -0.68
N PHE A 80 -4.87 -7.80 -1.01
CA PHE A 80 -5.21 -6.62 -0.22
C PHE A 80 -6.19 -5.71 -0.97
N ALA A 81 -7.05 -5.02 -0.25
CA ALA A 81 -8.01 -4.06 -0.79
C ALA A 81 -8.02 -2.75 0.02
N GLY A 82 -8.51 -1.68 -0.61
CA GLY A 82 -8.46 -0.32 -0.06
C GLY A 82 -7.06 0.29 -0.13
N ASN A 83 -6.87 1.44 0.53
CA ASN A 83 -5.57 2.12 0.56
C ASN A 83 -4.55 1.33 1.38
N LEU A 84 -3.33 1.24 0.85
CA LEU A 84 -2.21 0.55 1.48
C LEU A 84 -0.99 1.48 1.49
N LEU A 85 -0.14 1.30 2.48
CA LEU A 85 1.09 2.05 2.68
C LEU A 85 2.23 1.06 2.85
N VAL A 86 3.38 1.28 2.23
CA VAL A 86 4.60 0.54 2.52
C VAL A 86 5.61 1.47 3.14
N VAL A 87 6.18 1.04 4.27
CA VAL A 87 7.16 1.77 5.06
C VAL A 87 8.26 0.82 5.49
N ARG A 88 9.40 1.39 5.88
CA ARG A 88 10.41 0.61 6.58
C ARG A 88 10.04 0.46 8.05
N TYR A 89 10.57 -0.57 8.69
CA TYR A 89 10.45 -0.78 10.12
C TYR A 89 11.84 -1.03 10.70
N LYS A 90 12.20 -0.26 11.73
CA LYS A 90 13.52 -0.36 12.37
C LYS A 90 13.35 -0.52 13.87
N GLY A 91 13.62 -1.73 14.36
CA GLY A 91 13.34 -2.07 15.75
C GLY A 91 11.84 -2.13 15.99
N ASP A 92 11.31 -1.16 16.73
CA ASP A 92 9.88 -1.06 17.06
C ASP A 92 9.18 0.16 16.42
N GLU A 93 9.87 0.92 15.55
CA GLU A 93 9.35 2.16 14.94
C GLU A 93 9.28 2.10 13.41
N PHE A 94 8.29 2.79 12.85
CA PHE A 94 8.21 3.02 11.40
C PHE A 94 9.28 4.03 10.95
N ASP A 95 9.94 3.70 9.85
CA ASP A 95 10.99 4.50 9.23
C ASP A 95 10.69 4.76 7.76
N SER A 96 11.41 5.72 7.18
CA SER A 96 11.24 6.13 5.81
C SER A 96 11.65 5.03 4.83
N ILE A 97 10.80 4.78 3.84
CA ILE A 97 11.16 3.94 2.70
C ILE A 97 12.22 4.62 1.82
N LEU A 98 13.13 3.85 1.24
CA LEU A 98 14.12 4.32 0.27
C LEU A 98 13.59 4.18 -1.16
N GLU A 99 14.19 4.93 -2.10
CA GLU A 99 13.80 4.84 -3.52
C GLU A 99 14.14 3.47 -4.12
N GLU A 100 15.25 2.86 -3.68
CA GLU A 100 15.66 1.51 -4.08
C GLU A 100 14.69 0.41 -3.64
N ASP A 101 13.89 0.64 -2.58
CA ASP A 101 12.90 -0.34 -2.13
C ASP A 101 11.70 -0.42 -3.08
N VAL A 102 11.44 0.62 -3.88
CA VAL A 102 10.24 0.70 -4.73
C VAL A 102 10.20 -0.44 -5.74
N GLU A 103 11.34 -0.76 -6.36
CA GLU A 103 11.43 -1.87 -7.32
C GLU A 103 11.07 -3.21 -6.66
N LEU A 104 11.55 -3.44 -5.44
CA LEU A 104 11.23 -4.64 -4.68
C LEU A 104 9.73 -4.69 -4.31
N VAL A 105 9.18 -3.56 -3.87
CA VAL A 105 7.76 -3.44 -3.51
C VAL A 105 6.87 -3.73 -4.71
N GLU A 106 7.16 -3.17 -5.88
CA GLU A 106 6.40 -3.41 -7.13
C GLU A 106 6.55 -4.84 -7.64
N ARG A 107 7.70 -5.48 -7.40
CA ARG A 107 7.92 -6.90 -7.72
C ARG A 107 7.05 -7.83 -6.87
N LEU A 108 6.97 -7.55 -5.56
CA LEU A 108 6.21 -8.35 -4.59
C LEU A 108 4.70 -8.08 -4.66
N LEU A 109 4.30 -6.81 -4.81
CA LEU A 109 2.91 -6.36 -4.78
C LEU A 109 2.43 -5.99 -6.18
N LYS A 110 1.65 -6.89 -6.77
CA LYS A 110 1.14 -6.74 -8.13
C LYS A 110 -0.29 -6.19 -8.16
N PRO A 111 -0.61 -5.21 -9.02
CA PRO A 111 -1.96 -4.66 -9.16
C PRO A 111 -2.97 -5.74 -9.51
N ILE A 112 -4.09 -5.79 -8.78
CA ILE A 112 -5.18 -6.71 -9.08
C ILE A 112 -6.13 -6.03 -10.06
N ASP A 113 -6.47 -6.72 -11.15
CA ASP A 113 -7.57 -6.34 -12.02
C ASP A 113 -8.90 -6.89 -11.48
N ARG A 114 -8.95 -8.21 -11.25
CA ARG A 114 -10.13 -8.90 -10.70
C ARG A 114 -9.76 -10.25 -10.11
N ILE A 115 -10.66 -10.80 -9.30
CA ILE A 115 -10.59 -12.19 -8.84
C ILE A 115 -11.82 -12.92 -9.38
N ALA A 116 -11.61 -13.99 -10.14
CA ALA A 116 -12.69 -14.79 -10.70
C ALA A 116 -12.32 -16.28 -10.68
N CYS A 117 -13.27 -17.13 -10.28
CA CYS A 117 -13.11 -18.59 -10.22
C CYS A 117 -11.83 -19.03 -9.47
N GLY A 118 -11.51 -18.38 -8.35
CA GLY A 118 -10.31 -18.68 -7.56
C GLY A 118 -8.98 -18.22 -8.18
N THR A 119 -9.03 -17.51 -9.31
CA THR A 119 -7.83 -17.00 -10.00
C THR A 119 -7.73 -15.48 -9.84
N VAL A 120 -6.53 -15.00 -9.52
CA VAL A 120 -6.21 -13.57 -9.45
C VAL A 120 -5.70 -13.10 -10.81
N PHE A 121 -6.42 -12.17 -11.43
CA PHE A 121 -6.00 -11.51 -12.67
C PHE A 121 -5.29 -10.22 -12.31
N LEU A 122 -4.12 -10.00 -12.91
CA LEU A 122 -3.27 -8.85 -12.63
C LEU A 122 -3.41 -7.80 -13.74
N LYS A 123 -3.21 -6.53 -13.36
CA LYS A 123 -3.10 -5.40 -14.29
C LYS A 123 -1.64 -4.97 -14.43
N ALA A 124 -1.23 -4.54 -15.61
CA ALA A 124 0.10 -3.98 -15.80
C ALA A 124 0.20 -2.62 -15.08
N ILE A 125 1.35 -2.32 -14.47
CA ILE A 125 1.53 -1.07 -13.70
C ILE A 125 1.39 0.13 -14.64
N GLU A 126 1.84 0.00 -15.88
CA GLU A 126 1.84 1.03 -16.92
C GLU A 126 0.42 1.47 -17.31
N GLU A 127 -0.55 0.56 -17.20
CA GLU A 127 -1.96 0.79 -17.51
C GLU A 127 -2.73 1.47 -16.38
N LEU A 128 -2.14 1.55 -15.18
CA LEU A 128 -2.80 2.19 -14.05
C LEU A 128 -2.77 3.72 -14.19
N PRO A 129 -3.83 4.42 -13.77
CA PRO A 129 -3.79 5.88 -13.66
C PRO A 129 -2.83 6.32 -12.55
N GLU A 130 -2.18 7.46 -12.77
CA GLU A 130 -1.47 8.17 -11.70
C GLU A 130 -2.47 8.82 -10.75
N TRP A 131 -2.22 8.72 -9.45
CA TRP A 131 -3.01 9.48 -8.49
C TRP A 131 -2.59 10.95 -8.53
N LYS A 132 -3.47 11.81 -9.05
CA LYS A 132 -3.32 13.26 -8.90
C LYS A 132 -4.13 13.67 -7.69
N ARG A 133 -3.46 14.13 -6.63
CA ARG A 133 -4.13 14.85 -5.53
C ARG A 133 -4.97 15.95 -6.17
N ALA A 134 -6.29 15.93 -5.94
CA ALA A 134 -7.13 17.04 -6.34
C ALA A 134 -6.57 18.30 -5.66
N SER A 135 -6.31 19.34 -6.45
CA SER A 135 -5.85 20.65 -5.97
C SER A 135 -6.94 21.26 -5.07
N GLY A 136 -7.02 20.86 -3.79
CA GLY A 136 -8.06 21.38 -2.90
C GLY A 136 -8.36 20.62 -1.60
N GLU A 137 -7.81 19.43 -1.34
CA GLU A 137 -7.95 18.81 -0.03
C GLU A 137 -6.81 19.25 0.89
N SER A 138 -7.07 20.31 1.66
CA SER A 138 -6.25 20.73 2.80
C SER A 138 -6.17 19.58 3.80
N ALA A 139 -4.93 19.28 4.22
CA ALA A 139 -4.68 18.48 5.40
C ALA A 139 -4.93 19.39 6.61
N ASP A 140 -6.11 19.24 7.21
CA ASP A 140 -6.41 19.72 8.57
C ASP A 140 -6.58 18.51 9.50
#